data_AF-A0A9Q3HMH7-F1
#
_entry.id   AF-A0A9Q3HMH7-F1
#
_cell.length_a   1.000
_cell.length_b   1.000
_cell.length_c   1.000
_cell.angle_alpha   90.00
_cell.angle_beta   90.00
_cell.angle_gamma   90.00
#
_symmetry.space_group_name_H-M   'P 1'
#
loop_
_entity.id
_entity.type
_entity.pdbx_description
1 polymer ?
#
loop_
_entity_poly.entity_id
_entity_poly.type
_entity_poly.pdbx_seq_one_letter_code
_entity_poly.pdbx_strand_id
1 'polypeptide(L)'
;MFRRPAYPASPRSREALKVHIRELIDLGVLRKLGHNDPVEVTPPVIRALHNVKLRMVGYFGALNRYPIPRIHETITQLSQAQLITAMDSLKVFH
;
A
#
# COMPACT_ATOMS: atom_id res chain seq x y z
N MET A 1 -3.16 12.04 18.23
CA MET A 1 -2.97 10.64 17.79
C MET A 1 -4.22 10.20 17.04
N PHE A 2 -4.20 10.14 15.71
CA PHE A 2 -5.36 9.78 14.89
C PHE A 2 -5.69 8.29 15.02
N ARG A 3 -6.44 7.90 16.05
CA ARG A 3 -7.00 6.55 16.15
C ARG A 3 -8.31 6.52 15.37
N ARG A 4 -8.24 6.32 14.06
CA ARG A 4 -9.45 6.05 13.27
C ARG A 4 -9.96 4.64 13.61
N PRO A 5 -11.26 4.47 13.89
CA PRO A 5 -11.82 3.15 14.11
C PRO A 5 -11.61 2.27 12.88
N ALA A 6 -11.42 0.97 13.08
CA ALA A 6 -11.34 0.03 11.98
C ALA A 6 -12.68 0.02 11.21
N TYR A 7 -12.61 -0.03 9.89
CA TYR A 7 -13.81 -0.12 9.07
C TYR A 7 -14.56 -1.43 9.33
N PRO A 8 -15.90 -1.41 9.32
CA PRO A 8 -16.69 -2.63 9.42
C PRO A 8 -16.41 -3.51 8.20
N ALA A 9 -15.89 -4.71 8.44
CA ALA A 9 -15.63 -5.72 7.41
C ALA A 9 -16.60 -6.90 7.55
N SER A 10 -17.08 -7.44 6.42
CA SER A 10 -17.89 -8.66 6.37
C SER A 10 -17.10 -9.87 6.90
N PRO A 11 -17.77 -10.95 7.35
CA PRO A 11 -17.09 -12.15 7.87
C PRO A 11 -16.04 -12.71 6.90
N ARG A 12 -16.41 -12.84 5.62
CA ARG A 12 -15.52 -13.28 4.55
C ARG A 12 -14.30 -12.36 4.38
N SER A 13 -14.50 -11.05 4.44
CA SER A 13 -13.40 -10.08 4.37
C SER A 13 -12.49 -10.20 5.60
N ARG A 14 -13.04 -10.38 6.81
CA ARG A 14 -12.21 -10.57 8.02
C ARG A 14 -11.32 -11.80 7.94
N GLU A 15 -11.81 -12.91 7.37
CA GLU A 15 -11.01 -14.12 7.17
C GLU A 15 -9.87 -13.89 6.18
N ALA A 16 -10.16 -13.26 5.03
CA ALA A 16 -9.14 -12.92 4.05
C ALA A 16 -8.09 -11.95 4.63
N LEU A 17 -8.50 -10.98 5.45
CA LEU A 17 -7.58 -10.09 6.18
C LEU A 17 -6.63 -10.88 7.06
N LYS A 18 -7.15 -11.84 7.84
CA LYS A 18 -6.32 -12.66 8.73
C LYS A 18 -5.29 -13.48 7.97
N VAL A 19 -5.67 -14.06 6.83
CA VAL A 19 -4.75 -14.82 5.97
C VAL A 19 -3.63 -13.90 5.46
N HIS A 20 -3.98 -12.77 4.84
CA HIS A 20 -2.99 -11.84 4.31
C HIS A 20 -2.09 -11.21 5.37
N ILE A 21 -2.62 -10.89 6.56
CA ILE A 21 -1.81 -10.37 7.66
C ILE A 21 -0.79 -11.42 8.11
N ARG A 22 -1.18 -12.70 8.20
CA ARG A 22 -0.25 -13.78 8.57
C ARG A 22 0.85 -13.94 7.54
N GLU A 23 0.49 -14.03 6.25
CA GLU A 23 1.46 -14.13 5.15
C GLU A 23 2.49 -13.00 5.19
N LEU A 24 2.04 -11.76 5.42
CA LEU A 24 2.93 -10.60 5.49
C LEU A 24 3.79 -10.55 6.77
N ILE A 25 3.33 -11.14 7.88
CA ILE A 25 4.16 -11.32 9.08
C ILE A 25 5.23 -12.38 8.83
N ASP A 26 4.86 -13.51 8.21
CA ASP A 26 5.77 -14.62 7.91
C ASP A 26 6.86 -14.19 6.91
N LEU A 27 6.51 -13.33 5.95
CA LEU A 27 7.46 -12.70 5.02
C LEU A 27 8.31 -11.59 5.65
N GLY A 28 8.07 -11.24 6.93
CA GLY A 28 8.80 -10.16 7.63
C GLY A 28 8.45 -8.75 7.16
N VAL A 29 7.40 -8.58 6.37
CA VAL A 29 6.93 -7.28 5.84
C VAL A 29 6.17 -6.50 6.91
N LEU A 30 5.36 -7.19 7.72
CA LEU A 30 4.64 -6.62 8.85
C LEU A 30 5.21 -7.09 10.18
N ARG A 31 5.21 -6.22 11.19
CA ARG A 31 5.53 -6.58 12.58
C ARG A 31 4.44 -6.13 13.54
N LYS A 32 4.31 -6.85 14.65
CA LYS A 32 3.45 -6.43 15.76
C LYS A 32 4.09 -5.23 16.47
N LEU A 33 3.32 -4.16 16.65
CA LEU A 33 3.73 -2.98 17.41
C LEU A 33 3.42 -3.16 18.90
N GLY A 34 4.27 -2.62 19.75
CA GLY A 34 4.05 -2.53 21.19
C GLY A 34 3.05 -1.43 21.55
N HIS A 35 2.48 -1.49 22.76
CA HIS A 35 1.50 -0.51 23.23
C HIS A 35 2.02 0.94 23.27
N ASN A 36 3.35 1.11 23.36
CA ASN A 36 4.01 2.40 23.52
C ASN A 36 4.71 2.91 22.25
N ASP A 37 4.58 2.22 21.12
CA ASP A 37 5.22 2.66 19.88
C ASP A 37 4.49 3.92 19.34
N PRO A 38 5.20 5.04 19.10
CA PRO A 38 4.61 6.28 18.60
C PRO A 38 4.37 6.18 17.08
N VAL A 39 3.45 5.31 16.66
CA VAL A 39 3.13 5.10 15.25
C VAL A 39 1.72 5.60 14.95
N GLU A 40 1.57 6.25 13.79
CA GLU A 40 0.26 6.63 13.28
C GLU A 40 -0.48 5.40 12.75
N VAL A 41 -1.58 5.04 13.41
CA VAL A 41 -2.35 3.84 13.07
C VAL A 41 -3.35 4.17 11.99
N THR A 42 -3.15 3.57 10.82
CA THR A 42 -4.10 3.65 9.72
C THR A 42 -4.88 2.33 9.62
N PRO A 43 -6.23 2.35 9.63
CA PRO A 43 -7.00 1.13 9.50
C PRO A 43 -6.82 0.54 8.09
N PRO A 44 -6.47 -0.75 7.96
CA PRO A 44 -6.44 -1.41 6.66
C PRO A 44 -7.87 -1.58 6.12
N VAL A 45 -8.01 -1.51 4.80
CA VAL A 45 -9.26 -1.73 4.08
C VAL A 45 -9.07 -2.93 3.15
N ILE A 46 -10.03 -3.85 3.09
CA ILE A 46 -10.08 -4.81 1.98
C ILE A 46 -10.83 -4.18 0.82
N ARG A 47 -10.25 -4.27 -0.37
CA ARG A 47 -10.94 -4.01 -1.62
C ARG A 47 -11.07 -5.31 -2.39
N ALA A 48 -12.29 -5.63 -2.82
CA ALA A 48 -12.52 -6.69 -3.79
C ALA A 48 -12.13 -6.16 -5.18
N LEU A 49 -11.23 -6.86 -5.86
CA LEU A 49 -10.95 -6.60 -7.27
C LEU A 49 -11.78 -7.57 -8.11
N HIS A 50 -12.06 -7.20 -9.37
CA HIS A 50 -12.69 -8.08 -10.35
C HIS A 50 -12.02 -9.47 -10.33
N ASN A 51 -12.83 -10.54 -10.29
CA ASN A 51 -12.44 -11.96 -10.15
C ASN A 51 -12.22 -12.49 -8.71
N VAL A 52 -13.03 -12.04 -7.73
CA VAL A 52 -13.20 -12.69 -6.41
C VAL A 52 -11.98 -12.61 -5.47
N LYS A 53 -10.83 -12.13 -5.95
CA LYS A 53 -9.62 -11.93 -5.15
C LYS A 53 -9.76 -10.66 -4.29
N LEU A 54 -9.65 -10.83 -2.98
CA LEU A 54 -9.62 -9.74 -2.01
C LEU A 54 -8.16 -9.29 -1.85
N ARG A 55 -7.91 -7.98 -1.82
CA ARG A 55 -6.58 -7.42 -1.53
C ARG A 55 -6.67 -6.46 -0.35
N MET A 56 -5.64 -6.47 0.49
CA MET A 56 -5.48 -5.48 1.56
C MET A 56 -4.94 -4.17 0.96
N VAL A 57 -5.52 -3.05 1.38
CA VAL A 57 -5.15 -1.70 0.94
C VAL A 57 -5.06 -0.81 2.20
N GLY A 58 -3.89 -0.21 2.43
CA GLY A 58 -3.72 0.79 3.50
C GLY A 58 -4.26 2.15 3.06
N TYR A 59 -4.91 2.86 3.98
CA TYR A 59 -5.41 4.22 3.74
C TYR A 59 -4.30 5.27 3.94
N PHE A 60 -3.36 5.37 3.00
CA PHE A 60 -2.17 6.24 3.14
C PHE A 60 -2.39 7.70 2.73
N GLY A 61 -3.64 8.14 2.51
CA GLY A 61 -3.93 9.49 1.99
C GLY A 61 -3.34 10.65 2.83
N ALA A 62 -3.18 10.46 4.14
CA ALA A 62 -2.56 11.45 5.03
C ALA A 62 -1.01 11.38 5.07
N LEU A 63 -0.44 10.24 4.64
CA LEU A 63 1.00 9.93 4.67
C LEU A 63 1.67 10.18 3.31
N ASN A 64 0.91 10.24 2.22
CA ASN A 64 1.41 10.54 0.88
C ASN A 64 1.83 12.01 0.77
N ARG A 65 3.09 12.31 1.07
CA ARG A 65 3.66 13.67 1.02
C ARG A 65 4.77 13.87 -0.01
N TYR A 66 5.12 12.83 -0.77
CA TYR A 66 6.18 12.93 -1.77
C TYR A 66 5.69 13.68 -3.01
N PRO A 67 6.37 14.76 -3.44
CA PRO A 67 6.03 15.47 -4.65
C PRO A 67 6.36 14.59 -5.86
N ILE A 68 5.34 14.12 -6.56
CA ILE A 68 5.50 13.45 -7.85
C ILE A 68 5.49 14.54 -8.92
N PRO A 69 6.56 14.67 -9.74
CA PRO A 69 6.63 15.69 -10.78
C PRO A 69 5.53 15.47 -11.83
N ARG A 70 5.09 16.55 -12.49
CA ARG A 70 4.08 16.44 -13.53
C ARG A 70 4.67 15.77 -14.76
N ILE A 71 3.86 14.98 -15.46
CA ILE A 71 4.29 14.20 -16.62
C ILE A 71 5.03 15.05 -17.67
N HIS A 72 4.57 16.27 -17.96
CA HIS A 72 5.20 17.14 -18.96
C HIS A 72 6.60 17.64 -18.56
N GLU A 73 6.85 17.83 -17.27
CA GLU A 73 8.16 18.24 -16.74
C GLU A 73 9.17 17.12 -16.97
N THR A 74 8.74 15.87 -16.80
CA THR A 74 9.59 14.68 -16.99
C THR A 74 9.79 14.33 -18.46
N ILE A 75 8.76 14.45 -19.31
CA ILE A 75 8.86 14.14 -20.75
C ILE A 75 9.82 15.10 -21.47
N THR A 76 9.84 16.38 -21.08
CA THR A 76 10.71 17.37 -21.71
C THR A 76 12.20 16.98 -21.58
N GLN A 77 12.58 16.39 -20.45
CA GLN A 77 13.94 15.90 -20.19
C GLN A 77 14.30 14.66 -21.04
N LEU A 78 13.30 13.86 -21.41
CA LEU A 78 13.48 12.66 -22.24
C LEU A 78 13.58 12.98 -23.74
N SER A 79 13.23 14.20 -24.16
CA SER A 79 13.17 14.59 -25.59
C SER A 79 14.53 14.52 -26.31
N GLN A 80 15.64 14.63 -25.58
CA GLN A 80 17.00 14.57 -26.13
C GLN A 80 17.59 13.15 -26.10
N ALA A 81 16.88 12.17 -25.54
CA ALA A 81 17.39 10.81 -25.43
C ALA A 81 17.26 10.08 -26.76
N GLN A 82 18.35 9.46 -27.21
CA GLN A 82 18.36 8.62 -28.43
C GLN A 82 17.87 7.20 -28.18
N LEU A 83 17.96 6.73 -26.94
CA LEU A 83 17.54 5.40 -26.50
C LEU A 83 16.84 5.52 -25.13
N ILE A 84 15.65 4.93 -25.01
CA ILE A 84 14.89 4.86 -23.76
C ILE A 84 14.74 3.39 -23.40
N THR A 85 15.20 3.02 -22.20
CA THR A 85 14.96 1.69 -21.63
C THR A 85 14.08 1.85 -20.39
N ALA A 86 12.95 1.17 -20.37
CA ALA A 86 12.05 1.11 -19.22
C ALA A 86 12.20 -0.25 -18.53
N MET A 87 12.39 -0.24 -17.21
CA MET A 87 12.36 -1.45 -16.39
C MET A 87 11.13 -1.41 -15.51
N ASP A 88 10.27 -2.42 -15.62
CA ASP A 88 9.20 -2.63 -14.66
C ASP A 88 9.77 -3.34 -13.44
N SER A 89 9.71 -2.67 -12.31
CA SER A 89 10.16 -3.19 -11.04
C SER A 89 8.96 -3.84 -10.35
N LEU A 90 8.52 -4.97 -10.90
CA LEU A 90 7.42 -5.75 -10.37
C LEU A 90 7.70 -6.07 -8.89
N LYS A 91 6.94 -5.44 -7.98
CA LYS A 91 7.00 -5.57 -6.51
C LYS A 91 8.13 -4.82 -5.77
N VAL A 92 8.49 -3.59 -6.16
CA VAL A 92 9.37 -2.74 -5.31
C VAL A 92 8.80 -2.54 -3.90
N PHE A 93 7.48 -2.58 -3.77
CA PHE A 93 6.80 -2.54 -2.48
C PHE A 93 6.22 -3.93 -2.19
N HIS A 94 6.69 -4.53 -1.09
CA HIS A 94 6.23 -5.81 -0.55
C HIS A 94 5.02 -5.62 0.39
#